data_AF-A0A1F6KWS0-F1
#
_entry.id   AF-A0A1F6KWS0-F1
#
_cell.length_a   1.000
_cell.length_b   1.000
_cell.length_c   1.000
_cell.angle_alpha   90.00
_cell.angle_beta   90.00
_cell.angle_gamma   90.00
#
_symmetry.space_group_name_H-M   'P 1'
#
loop_
_entity.id
_entity.type
_entity.pdbx_description
1 polymer ?
#
loop_
_entity_poly.entity_id
_entity_poly.type
_entity_poly.pdbx_seq_one_letter_code
_entity_poly.pdbx_strand_id
1 'polypeptide(L)' 'MPGIPHCYIVKDNLSEADKEQFDELKWFIRKNGYAENFYPKQYKYFNINNYKYWLVGNILNRATT' A
#
# COMPACT_ATOMS: atom_id res chain seq x y z
N MET A 1 4.85 14.98 2.39
CA MET A 1 6.05 14.64 1.58
C MET A 1 5.73 14.98 0.13
N PRO A 2 6.00 16.22 -0.31
CA PRO A 2 5.40 16.79 -1.52
C PRO A 2 6.04 16.38 -2.86
N GLY A 3 7.04 15.49 -2.86
CA GLY A 3 7.84 15.17 -4.06
C GLY A 3 7.47 13.88 -4.80
N ILE A 4 6.63 13.02 -4.24
CA ILE A 4 6.22 11.75 -4.87
C ILE A 4 4.69 11.75 -4.92
N PRO A 5 4.06 11.89 -6.10
CA PRO A 5 2.63 11.74 -6.22
C PRO A 5 2.26 10.32 -5.76
N HIS A 6 1.38 10.24 -4.77
CA HIS A 6 0.92 8.98 -4.22
C HIS A 6 -0.59 9.05 -4.02
N CYS A 7 -1.26 7.95 -4.32
CA CYS A 7 -2.67 7.73 -4.00
C CYS A 7 -2.75 6.55 -3.05
N TYR A 8 -3.73 6.56 -2.15
CA TYR A 8 -4.00 5.42 -1.27
C TYR A 8 -5.43 4.97 -1.44
N ILE A 9 -5.62 3.65 -1.31
CA ILE A 9 -6.93 3.01 -1.25
C ILE A 9 -7.07 2.44 0.16
N VAL A 10 -8.23 2.66 0.77
CA VAL A 10 -8.55 2.16 2.11
C VAL A 10 -9.52 1.01 1.96
N LYS A 11 -9.15 -0.19 2.45
CA LYS A 11 -9.96 -1.39 2.30
C LYS A 11 -11.41 -1.20 2.77
N ASP A 12 -11.61 -0.48 3.87
CA ASP A 12 -12.94 -0.26 4.46
C ASP A 12 -13.86 0.61 3.58
N ASN A 13 -13.30 1.36 2.64
CA ASN A 13 -14.05 2.21 1.71
C ASN A 13 -14.40 1.49 0.39
N LEU A 14 -14.01 0.22 0.24
CA LEU A 14 -14.22 -0.56 -0.98
C LEU A 14 -15.52 -1.36 -0.96
N SER A 15 -16.03 -1.71 -2.14
CA SER A 15 -17.08 -2.73 -2.27
C SER A 15 -16.55 -4.11 -1.84
N GLU A 16 -17.43 -5.07 -1.51
CA GLU A 16 -16.97 -6.41 -1.12
C GLU A 16 -16.15 -7.10 -2.22
N ALA A 17 -16.54 -6.96 -3.49
CA ALA A 17 -15.78 -7.50 -4.62
C ALA A 17 -14.37 -6.87 -4.73
N ASP A 18 -14.26 -5.55 -4.50
CA ASP A 18 -12.96 -4.88 -4.54
C ASP A 18 -12.09 -5.21 -3.31
N LYS A 19 -12.70 -5.55 -2.16
CA LYS A 19 -11.97 -6.00 -0.96
C LYS A 19 -11.25 -7.33 -1.19
N GLU A 20 -11.85 -8.24 -1.96
CA GLU A 20 -11.22 -9.51 -2.34
C GLU A 20 -9.98 -9.26 -3.20
N GLN A 21 -10.11 -8.44 -4.26
CA GLN A 21 -8.98 -8.06 -5.11
C GLN A 21 -7.88 -7.34 -4.33
N PHE A 22 -8.26 -6.49 -3.37
CA PHE A 22 -7.31 -5.82 -2.48
C PHE A 22 -6.50 -6.82 -1.64
N ASP A 23 -7.16 -7.84 -1.08
CA ASP A 23 -6.48 -8.88 -0.30
C ASP A 23 -5.57 -9.78 -1.15
N GLU A 24 -5.98 -10.10 -2.37
CA GLU A 24 -5.14 -10.83 -3.33
C GLU A 24 -3.86 -10.05 -3.67
N LEU A 25 -4.00 -8.77 -4.04
CA LEU A 25 -2.85 -7.89 -4.29
C LEU A 25 -1.95 -7.78 -3.05
N LYS A 26 -2.56 -7.63 -1.87
CA LYS A 26 -1.83 -7.58 -0.60
C LYS A 26 -0.99 -8.84 -0.37
N TRP A 27 -1.56 -10.02 -0.58
CA TRP A 27 -0.83 -11.28 -0.47
C TRP A 27 0.27 -11.40 -1.51
N PHE A 28 -0.01 -10.98 -2.74
CA PHE A 28 0.94 -11.01 -3.83
C PHE A 28 2.18 -10.14 -3.53
N ILE A 29 1.99 -8.90 -3.09
CA ILE A 29 3.08 -7.99 -2.71
C ILE A 29 3.87 -8.55 -1.53
N ARG A 30 3.21 -9.16 -0.54
CA ARG A 30 3.90 -9.80 0.59
C ARG A 30 4.82 -10.94 0.15
N LYS A 31 4.41 -11.73 -0.83
CA LYS A 31 5.16 -12.90 -1.32
C LYS A 31 6.26 -12.52 -2.31
N ASN A 32 5.97 -11.62 -3.25
CA ASN A 32 6.83 -11.33 -4.40
C ASN A 32 7.51 -9.96 -4.35
N GLY A 33 7.16 -9.12 -3.38
CA GLY A 33 7.73 -7.78 -3.22
C GLY A 33 9.16 -7.78 -2.71
N TYR A 34 9.82 -6.64 -2.90
CA TYR A 34 11.17 -6.36 -2.43
C TYR A 34 11.14 -5.38 -1.25
N ALA A 35 12.15 -5.44 -0.40
CA ALA A 35 12.30 -4.50 0.72
C ALA A 35 12.92 -3.19 0.22
N GLU A 36 12.33 -2.06 0.58
CA GLU A 36 12.89 -0.73 0.34
C GLU A 36 12.55 0.19 1.52
N ASN A 37 13.42 1.16 1.77
CA ASN A 37 13.27 2.09 2.87
C ASN A 37 12.49 3.33 2.42
N PHE A 38 11.50 3.71 3.22
CA PHE A 38 10.83 5.00 3.20
C PHE A 38 11.21 5.77 4.48
N TYR A 39 12.17 6.68 4.35
CA TYR A 39 12.86 7.29 5.50
C TYR A 39 13.39 6.20 6.47
N PRO A 40 13.17 6.20 7.82
CA PRO A 40 13.76 5.16 8.67
C PRO A 40 12.96 3.84 8.64
N LYS A 41 11.84 3.77 7.91
CA LYS A 41 10.96 2.60 7.92
C LYS A 41 11.14 1.77 6.66
N GLN A 42 11.31 0.46 6.82
CA GLN A 42 11.33 -0.47 5.70
C GLN A 42 9.93 -0.97 5.39
N TYR A 43 9.56 -0.99 4.11
CA TYR A 43 8.30 -1.56 3.62
C TYR A 43 8.57 -2.58 2.52
N LYS A 44 7.56 -3.42 2.23
CA LYS A 44 7.56 -4.27 1.04
C LYS A 44 6.89 -3.54 -0.12
N TYR A 45 7.65 -3.38 -1.18
CA TYR A 45 7.25 -2.73 -2.41
C TYR A 45 7.11 -3.74 -3.55
N PHE A 46 6.28 -3.42 -4.53
CA PHE A 46 6.18 -4.17 -5.77
C PHE A 46 5.91 -3.20 -6.92
N ASN A 47 6.54 -3.43 -8.07
CA ASN A 47 6.39 -2.57 -9.24
C ASN A 47 5.50 -3.26 -10.28
N ILE A 48 4.47 -2.57 -10.75
CA ILE A 48 3.67 -3.00 -11.90
C ILE A 48 3.75 -1.87 -12.92
N ASN A 49 4.32 -2.16 -14.09
CA ASN A 49 4.60 -1.15 -15.11
C ASN A 49 5.39 0.04 -14.51
N ASN A 50 4.87 1.26 -14.67
CA ASN A 50 5.49 2.49 -14.17
C ASN A 50 5.05 2.86 -12.74
N TYR A 51 4.30 1.99 -12.05
CA TYR A 51 3.76 2.26 -10.73
C TYR A 51 4.43 1.41 -9.66
N LYS A 52 4.68 2.04 -8.51
CA LYS A 52 5.24 1.41 -7.32
C LYS A 52 4.12 1.29 -6.27
N TYR A 53 3.84 0.06 -5.85
CA TYR A 53 2.80 -0.28 -4.87
C TYR A 53 3.45 -0.72 -3.57
N TRP A 54 2.85 -0.35 -2.45
CA TRP A 54 3.25 -0.85 -1.14
C TRP A 54 2.05 -0.91 -0.21
N LEU A 55 2.19 -1.70 0.85
CA LEU A 55 1.16 -1.86 1.84
C LEU A 55 1.54 -1.03 3.07
N VAL A 56 0.62 -0.17 3.49
CA VAL A 56 0.71 0.47 4.80
C VAL A 56 -0.12 -0.36 5.77
N GLY A 57 0.46 -0.68 6.93
CA GLY A 57 -0.25 -1.36 8.01
C GLY A 57 -1.40 -0.51 8.57
N ASN A 58 -2.12 -1.04 9.56
CA ASN A 58 -3.22 -0.31 10.16
C ASN A 58 -2.70 0.99 10.82
N ILE A 59 -3.09 2.14 10.29
CA ILE A 59 -2.68 3.44 10.83
C ILE A 59 -3.69 3.81 11.91
N LEU A 60 -3.39 3.46 13.16
CA LEU A 60 -4.28 3.70 14.30
C LEU A 60 -4.48 5.19 14.63
N ASN A 61 -3.55 6.06 14.22
CA ASN A 61 -3.61 7.51 14.44
C ASN A 61 -3.66 8.24 13.10
N ARG A 62 -4.79 8.19 12.39
CA ARG A 62 -5.06 9.24 11.39
C ARG A 62 -5.24 10.54 12.16
N ALA A 63 -4.37 11.52 11.93
CA ALA A 63 -4.71 12.89 12.24
C ALA A 63 -5.88 13.27 11.33
N THR A 64 -7.10 13.27 11.87
CA THR A 64 -8.23 13.97 11.26
C THR A 64 -7.87 15.46 11.22
N THR A 65 -7.74 16.00 10.01
CA THR A 65 -7.64 17.45 9.79
C THR A 65 -9.02 17.96 9.44
#